data_AF-A0AAV5S9B3-F1
#
_entry.id   AF-A0AAV5S9B3-F1
#
_cell.length_a   1.000
_cell.length_b   1.000
_cell.length_c   1.000
_cell.angle_alpha   90.00
_cell.angle_beta   90.00
_cell.angle_gamma   90.00
#
_symmetry.space_group_name_H-M   'P 1'
#
loop_
_entity.id
_entity.type
_entity.pdbx_description
1 polymer ?
#
loop_
_entity_poly.entity_id
_entity_poly.type
_entity_poly.pdbx_seq_one_letter_code
_entity_poly.pdbx_strand_id
1 'polypeptide(L)'
;MSVIDELEQDISALKGEIDLLKRKTSLLKSQIKGKRSKPKKTKSIKPRNSVLTEFDTLFEQFPQLRDLLFGKYDALSVPDNIATTAEYDQISDASINTKESETPRKRVKLNDDKGHLPESEWVLQNQRPLTQQIFDTSIVNEMDVDILSSPSKRKAKLGQNGHKDKVLNKLQQKITMENMLRFFGVTFFPLVDPVDLEFNYEKQKIEVARSMIGIRLDLFNPDKSAFESPYYILLKKSQPSKKVANEDLESVKWTIFKHTIPIYLDVTGIMRAINPNGARSYADLFIFGKEVYIQWASALERRHIFNILESKGVISKLKNDFPSTAVLFSVKQVKIQIFIDEKNITSCSILGGIKDGELKAKWETFLNGPLSDLEFKLSQLT
;
A
#
# COMPACT_ATOMS: atom_id res chain seq x y z
N MET A 1 -44.87 -5.86 17.79
CA MET A 1 -43.86 -6.04 18.86
C MET A 1 -43.54 -4.67 19.39
N SER A 2 -43.64 -4.46 20.69
CA SER A 2 -43.38 -3.15 21.29
C SER A 2 -41.87 -2.91 21.36
N VAL A 3 -41.43 -1.65 21.30
CA VAL A 3 -40.02 -1.26 21.45
C VAL A 3 -39.42 -1.77 22.78
N ILE A 4 -40.29 -1.97 23.78
CA ILE A 4 -39.93 -2.51 25.09
C ILE A 4 -39.53 -3.99 24.97
N ASP A 5 -40.24 -4.78 24.17
CA ASP A 5 -39.91 -6.19 23.94
C ASP A 5 -38.55 -6.36 23.24
N GLU A 6 -38.21 -5.45 22.32
CA GLU A 6 -36.90 -5.44 21.63
C GLU A 6 -35.76 -5.09 22.60
N LEU A 7 -35.97 -4.12 23.48
CA LEU A 7 -34.99 -3.73 24.50
C LEU A 7 -34.78 -4.81 25.56
N GLU A 8 -35.83 -5.50 25.99
CA GLU A 8 -35.72 -6.63 26.90
C GLU A 8 -34.95 -7.81 26.26
N GLN A 9 -35.18 -8.06 24.98
CA GLN A 9 -34.43 -9.05 24.21
C GLN A 9 -32.94 -8.67 24.11
N ASP A 10 -32.63 -7.39 23.89
CA ASP A 10 -31.25 -6.88 23.86
C ASP A 10 -30.56 -6.97 25.22
N ILE A 11 -31.25 -6.62 26.31
CA ILE A 11 -30.72 -6.75 27.68
C ILE A 11 -30.41 -8.22 28.00
N SER A 12 -31.31 -9.14 27.61
CA SER A 12 -31.12 -10.58 27.80
C SER A 12 -29.92 -11.09 26.98
N ALA A 13 -29.78 -10.63 25.74
CA ALA A 13 -28.64 -10.97 24.89
C ALA A 13 -27.30 -10.45 25.47
N LEU A 14 -27.26 -9.21 25.96
CA LEU A 14 -26.09 -8.59 26.59
C LEU A 14 -25.66 -9.31 27.86
N LYS A 15 -26.61 -9.69 28.72
CA LYS A 15 -26.31 -10.48 29.93
C LYS A 15 -25.67 -11.82 29.58
N GLY A 16 -26.20 -12.52 28.57
CA GLY A 16 -25.62 -13.77 28.07
C GLY A 16 -24.20 -13.61 27.50
N GLU A 17 -23.94 -12.51 26.79
CA GLU A 17 -22.62 -12.21 26.23
C GLU A 17 -21.59 -11.90 27.33
N ILE A 18 -21.98 -11.12 28.34
CA ILE A 18 -21.14 -10.82 29.51
C ILE A 18 -20.75 -12.10 30.24
N ASP A 19 -21.68 -13.04 30.42
CA ASP A 19 -21.38 -14.31 31.09
C ASP A 19 -20.48 -15.22 30.25
N LEU A 20 -20.67 -15.26 28.93
CA LEU A 20 -19.78 -15.97 28.01
C LEU A 20 -18.36 -15.39 28.05
N LEU A 21 -18.23 -14.07 28.04
CA LEU A 21 -16.94 -13.39 28.13
C LEU A 21 -16.28 -13.65 29.48
N LYS A 22 -17.01 -13.57 30.59
CA LYS A 22 -16.48 -13.92 31.93
C LYS A 22 -15.95 -15.36 31.97
N ARG A 23 -16.65 -16.32 31.36
CA ARG A 23 -16.20 -17.72 31.24
C ARG A 23 -14.94 -17.85 30.38
N LYS A 24 -14.87 -17.16 29.22
CA LYS A 24 -13.66 -17.16 28.38
C LYS A 24 -12.47 -16.53 29.11
N THR A 25 -12.68 -15.44 29.83
CA THR A 25 -11.62 -14.77 30.60
C THR A 25 -11.10 -15.64 31.74
N SER A 26 -11.98 -16.38 32.45
CA SER A 26 -11.53 -17.30 33.51
C SER A 26 -10.74 -18.49 32.95
N LEU A 27 -11.11 -19.00 31.78
CA LEU A 27 -10.43 -20.10 31.09
C LEU A 27 -9.07 -19.67 30.52
N LEU A 28 -8.98 -18.47 29.94
CA LEU A 28 -7.70 -17.88 29.52
C LEU A 28 -6.78 -17.62 30.72
N LYS A 29 -7.31 -17.11 31.84
CA LYS A 29 -6.53 -16.91 33.08
C LYS A 29 -5.99 -18.24 33.64
N SER A 30 -6.74 -19.34 33.56
CA SER A 30 -6.27 -20.65 34.01
C SER A 30 -5.20 -21.24 33.07
N GLN A 31 -5.34 -21.06 31.75
CA GLN A 31 -4.31 -21.46 30.77
C GLN A 31 -3.00 -20.68 30.94
N ILE A 32 -3.07 -19.38 31.21
CA ILE A 32 -1.89 -18.54 31.46
C ILE A 32 -1.20 -18.95 32.77
N LYS A 33 -1.96 -19.25 33.83
CA LYS A 33 -1.40 -19.77 35.09
C LYS A 33 -0.77 -21.16 34.91
N GLY A 34 -1.36 -22.04 34.10
CA GLY A 34 -0.83 -23.36 33.80
C GLY A 34 0.49 -23.36 33.00
N LYS A 35 0.74 -22.33 32.18
CA LYS A 35 1.99 -22.16 31.44
C LYS A 35 3.13 -21.53 32.25
N ARG A 36 2.83 -20.84 33.36
CA ARG A 36 3.83 -20.18 34.23
C ARG A 36 4.44 -21.09 35.31
N SER A 37 3.92 -22.31 35.54
CA SER A 37 4.36 -23.18 36.65
C SER A 37 5.47 -24.19 36.31
N LYS A 38 6.11 -24.13 35.14
CA LYS A 38 7.30 -24.94 34.85
C LYS A 38 8.53 -24.04 34.64
N PRO A 39 9.35 -23.80 35.68
CA PRO A 39 10.65 -23.18 35.48
C PRO A 39 11.57 -24.20 34.80
N LYS A 40 11.70 -24.13 33.47
CA LYS A 40 12.82 -24.78 32.78
C LYS A 40 14.09 -24.00 33.17
N LYS A 41 14.95 -24.64 33.96
CA LYS A 41 16.35 -24.22 34.15
C LYS A 41 17.06 -24.28 32.80
N THR A 42 17.06 -23.18 32.06
CA THR A 42 17.96 -22.99 30.91
C THR A 42 19.05 -22.00 31.31
N LYS A 43 20.28 -22.47 31.16
CA LYS A 43 21.53 -21.81 31.49
C LYS A 43 21.66 -20.45 30.81
N SER A 44 22.30 -19.53 31.51
CA SER A 44 22.62 -18.17 31.13
C SER A 44 23.29 -18.09 29.74
N ILE A 45 22.61 -17.44 28.80
CA ILE A 45 23.24 -16.81 27.65
C ILE A 45 23.12 -15.31 27.90
N LYS A 46 24.26 -14.64 28.13
CA LYS A 46 24.34 -13.19 28.25
C LYS A 46 23.88 -12.56 26.92
N PRO A 47 22.89 -11.64 26.91
CA PRO A 47 22.51 -10.94 25.70
C PRO A 47 23.60 -9.92 25.32
N ARG A 48 23.95 -9.89 24.03
CA ARG A 48 25.04 -9.10 23.43
C ARG A 48 24.69 -7.62 23.19
N ASN A 49 23.57 -7.12 23.71
CA ASN A 49 23.08 -5.76 23.45
C ASN A 49 22.95 -4.97 24.75
N SER A 50 23.78 -3.94 24.93
CA SER A 50 23.75 -3.02 26.09
C SER A 50 22.41 -2.29 26.24
N VAL A 51 21.70 -2.09 25.13
CA VAL A 51 20.38 -1.45 25.09
C VAL A 51 19.34 -2.28 25.84
N LEU A 52 19.37 -3.61 25.73
CA LEU A 52 18.38 -4.47 26.42
C LEU A 52 18.58 -4.46 27.94
N THR A 53 19.82 -4.36 28.41
CA THR A 53 20.13 -4.25 29.84
C THR A 53 19.75 -2.90 30.44
N GLU A 54 19.82 -1.82 29.66
CA GLU A 54 19.32 -0.49 30.06
C GLU A 54 17.79 -0.49 30.17
N PHE A 55 17.09 -1.19 29.26
CA PHE A 55 15.63 -1.33 29.38
C PHE A 55 15.22 -2.17 30.59
N ASP A 56 15.92 -3.26 30.88
CA ASP A 56 15.60 -4.10 32.04
C ASP A 56 15.77 -3.35 33.37
N THR A 57 16.82 -2.54 33.49
CA THR A 57 17.02 -1.66 34.68
C THR A 57 15.98 -0.54 34.77
N LEU A 58 15.54 0.00 33.64
CA LEU A 58 14.48 1.01 33.57
C LEU A 58 13.10 0.42 33.93
N PHE A 59 12.85 -0.85 33.57
CA PHE A 59 11.64 -1.58 33.96
C PHE A 59 11.64 -2.04 35.41
N GLU A 60 12.80 -2.27 36.02
CA GLU A 60 12.92 -2.46 37.47
C GLU A 60 12.62 -1.18 38.25
N GLN A 61 13.07 -0.01 37.75
CA GLN A 61 12.78 1.29 38.37
C GLN A 61 11.31 1.73 38.18
N PHE A 62 10.69 1.40 37.06
CA PHE A 62 9.31 1.79 36.74
C PHE A 62 8.45 0.59 36.31
N PRO A 63 7.94 -0.22 37.26
CA PRO A 63 7.19 -1.44 36.95
C PRO A 63 5.93 -1.19 36.11
N GLN A 64 5.31 -0.02 36.30
CA GLN A 64 4.10 0.38 35.58
C GLN A 64 4.33 0.57 34.08
N LEU A 65 5.56 0.93 33.69
CA LEU A 65 5.93 1.11 32.28
C LEU A 65 5.89 -0.22 31.51
N ARG A 66 6.26 -1.31 32.19
CA ARG A 66 6.21 -2.66 31.65
C ARG A 66 4.78 -3.08 31.35
N ASP A 67 3.85 -2.83 32.27
CA ASP A 67 2.44 -3.15 32.06
C ASP A 67 1.81 -2.30 30.95
N LEU A 68 2.25 -1.05 30.78
CA LEU A 68 1.78 -0.14 29.73
C LEU A 68 2.29 -0.53 28.32
N LEU A 69 3.56 -0.95 28.21
CA LEU A 69 4.18 -1.34 26.94
C LEU A 69 3.79 -2.75 26.49
N PHE A 70 3.75 -3.71 27.41
CA PHE A 70 3.44 -5.12 27.08
C PHE A 70 1.95 -5.45 27.20
N GLY A 71 1.17 -4.71 28.00
CA GLY A 71 -0.26 -4.95 28.18
C GLY A 71 -1.12 -4.70 26.93
N LYS A 72 -0.59 -4.02 25.90
CA LYS A 72 -1.27 -3.81 24.61
C LYS A 72 -0.81 -4.73 23.48
N TYR A 73 0.30 -5.45 23.64
CA TYR A 73 0.87 -6.30 22.57
C TYR A 73 0.55 -7.81 22.72
N ASP A 74 0.03 -8.27 23.85
CA ASP A 74 -0.34 -9.68 24.07
C ASP A 74 -1.62 -10.13 23.35
N ALA A 75 -2.28 -9.26 22.57
CA ALA A 75 -3.45 -9.60 21.77
C ALA A 75 -3.13 -10.10 20.34
N LEU A 76 -1.86 -10.12 19.92
CA LEU A 76 -1.47 -10.44 18.53
C LEU A 76 -0.31 -11.45 18.41
N SER A 77 -0.19 -12.44 19.30
CA SER A 77 0.68 -13.59 19.04
C SER A 77 -0.09 -14.69 18.28
N VAL A 78 0.05 -14.69 16.96
CA VAL A 78 -0.34 -15.80 16.05
C VAL A 78 0.47 -17.06 16.40
N PRO A 79 -0.12 -18.26 16.50
CA PRO A 79 0.64 -19.50 16.50
C PRO A 79 0.99 -19.92 15.06
N ASP A 80 2.28 -20.09 14.81
CA ASP A 80 2.81 -20.83 13.66
C ASP A 80 2.42 -22.32 13.74
N ASN A 81 2.14 -22.88 12.56
CA ASN A 81 1.89 -24.30 12.21
C ASN A 81 0.44 -24.80 12.30
N ILE A 82 -0.17 -25.07 11.15
CA ILE A 82 -0.57 -26.43 10.71
C ILE A 82 -0.66 -26.44 9.17
N ALA A 83 0.01 -27.43 8.59
CA ALA A 83 0.07 -27.76 7.19
C ALA A 83 -1.20 -28.50 6.71
N THR A 84 -1.49 -28.29 5.43
CA THR A 84 -2.03 -29.21 4.42
C THR A 84 -2.80 -30.46 4.88
N THR A 85 -4.09 -30.52 4.53
CA THR A 85 -4.72 -31.74 4.00
C THR A 85 -5.83 -31.34 3.05
N ALA A 86 -5.64 -31.69 1.78
CA ALA A 86 -6.67 -31.73 0.77
C ALA A 86 -7.48 -33.01 0.95
N GLU A 87 -8.80 -32.93 0.92
CA GLU A 87 -9.65 -34.05 0.51
C GLU A 87 -11.01 -33.52 0.00
N TYR A 88 -11.45 -34.18 -1.05
CA TYR A 88 -12.65 -33.93 -1.85
C TYR A 88 -13.92 -34.03 -1.02
N ASP A 89 -14.93 -33.21 -1.31
CA ASP A 89 -16.23 -33.77 -1.70
C ASP A 89 -17.10 -32.79 -2.48
N GLN A 90 -17.66 -33.36 -3.55
CA GLN A 90 -18.63 -32.78 -4.47
C GLN A 90 -19.97 -32.58 -3.75
N ILE A 91 -20.74 -31.54 -4.08
CA ILE A 91 -22.21 -31.57 -4.19
C ILE A 91 -22.70 -30.33 -4.96
N SER A 92 -23.21 -30.63 -6.15
CA SER A 92 -24.23 -30.00 -6.98
C SER A 92 -24.49 -28.49 -6.94
N ASP A 93 -24.35 -27.90 -8.14
CA ASP A 93 -25.14 -26.79 -8.63
C ASP A 93 -26.65 -27.03 -8.42
N ALA A 94 -27.28 -26.08 -7.75
CA ALA A 94 -28.71 -25.85 -7.86
C ALA A 94 -28.97 -24.33 -7.84
N SER A 95 -29.53 -23.88 -8.95
CA SER A 95 -30.04 -22.56 -9.24
C SER A 95 -30.95 -22.03 -8.12
N ILE A 96 -30.64 -20.84 -7.60
CA ILE A 96 -31.62 -20.01 -6.89
C ILE A 96 -31.53 -18.58 -7.44
N ASN A 97 -32.37 -18.35 -8.45
CA ASN A 97 -33.02 -17.07 -8.69
C ASN A 97 -33.69 -16.62 -7.39
N THR A 98 -33.47 -15.39 -6.90
CA THR A 98 -34.53 -14.48 -6.44
C THR A 98 -34.01 -13.13 -5.93
N LYS A 99 -34.41 -12.09 -6.68
CA LYS A 99 -35.06 -10.85 -6.23
C LYS A 99 -34.34 -9.97 -5.20
N GLU A 100 -33.86 -8.85 -5.73
CA GLU A 100 -33.89 -7.53 -5.11
C GLU A 100 -35.07 -7.38 -4.15
N SER A 101 -34.76 -7.18 -2.88
CA SER A 101 -35.71 -6.67 -1.89
C SER A 101 -35.10 -5.42 -1.29
N GLU A 102 -35.27 -4.31 -2.00
CA GLU A 102 -35.24 -2.99 -1.37
C GLU A 102 -36.38 -2.93 -0.36
N THR A 103 -36.06 -3.04 0.92
CA THR A 103 -37.00 -2.63 1.96
C THR A 103 -36.84 -1.12 2.18
N PRO A 104 -37.95 -0.35 2.17
CA PRO A 104 -37.87 1.09 2.34
C PRO A 104 -37.46 1.37 3.78
N ARG A 105 -36.24 1.89 3.98
CA ARG A 105 -35.78 2.39 5.28
C ARG A 105 -36.70 3.54 5.70
N LYS A 106 -37.56 3.26 6.68
CA LYS A 106 -38.47 4.21 7.32
C LYS A 106 -37.63 5.37 7.87
N ARG A 107 -37.73 6.55 7.23
CA ARG A 107 -37.10 7.79 7.70
C ARG A 107 -37.65 8.10 9.09
N VAL A 108 -36.79 8.08 10.10
CA VAL A 108 -37.12 8.64 11.42
C VAL A 108 -37.20 10.15 11.24
N LYS A 109 -38.40 10.70 11.45
CA LYS A 109 -38.61 12.16 11.54
C LYS A 109 -37.86 12.64 12.78
N LEU A 110 -37.02 13.67 12.62
CA LEU A 110 -36.50 14.47 13.73
C LEU A 110 -37.71 15.11 14.42
N ASN A 111 -38.08 14.58 15.59
CA ASN A 111 -39.01 15.26 16.49
C ASN A 111 -38.19 16.29 17.27
N ASP A 112 -38.36 17.56 16.94
CA ASP A 112 -37.69 18.70 17.56
C ASP A 112 -38.30 19.09 18.92
N ASP A 113 -39.08 18.18 19.52
CA ASP A 113 -39.88 18.48 20.69
C ASP A 113 -39.86 17.30 21.66
N LYS A 114 -38.95 17.38 22.64
CA LYS A 114 -39.08 16.85 24.01
C LYS A 114 -37.80 17.11 24.83
N GLY A 115 -37.97 17.88 25.90
CA GLY A 115 -36.96 18.13 26.91
C GLY A 115 -36.55 16.87 27.70
N HIS A 116 -35.34 16.95 28.28
CA HIS A 116 -34.76 16.07 29.28
C HIS A 116 -34.76 14.55 29.00
N LEU A 117 -34.19 14.15 27.85
CA LEU A 117 -33.63 12.81 27.70
C LEU A 117 -32.23 12.77 28.39
N PRO A 118 -31.88 11.70 29.13
CA PRO A 118 -30.51 11.47 29.59
C PRO A 118 -29.54 11.49 28.40
N GLU A 119 -28.33 12.03 28.59
CA GLU A 119 -27.33 12.23 27.53
C GLU A 119 -27.09 10.95 26.69
N SER A 120 -27.07 9.79 27.34
CA SER A 120 -26.92 8.50 26.68
C SER A 120 -28.03 8.15 25.69
N GLU A 121 -29.27 8.56 25.95
CA GLU A 121 -30.41 8.32 25.05
C GLU A 121 -30.51 9.41 23.96
N TRP A 122 -30.15 10.64 24.30
CA TRP A 122 -30.08 11.75 23.34
C TRP A 122 -29.02 11.48 22.26
N VAL A 123 -27.83 10.99 22.65
CA VAL A 123 -26.75 10.65 21.72
C VAL A 123 -27.15 9.53 20.77
N LEU A 124 -27.87 8.50 21.23
CA LEU A 124 -28.30 7.38 20.38
C LEU A 124 -29.39 7.80 19.37
N GLN A 125 -30.29 8.70 19.74
CA GLN A 125 -31.34 9.19 18.85
C GLN A 125 -30.86 10.25 17.86
N ASN A 126 -29.90 11.09 18.27
CA ASN A 126 -29.39 12.21 17.46
C ASN A 126 -28.04 11.96 16.80
N GLN A 127 -27.40 10.80 17.02
CA GLN A 127 -26.25 10.41 16.23
C GLN A 127 -26.67 10.28 14.77
N ARG A 128 -26.19 11.23 13.96
CA ARG A 128 -26.24 11.09 12.51
C ARG A 128 -25.54 9.77 12.17
N PRO A 129 -26.17 8.89 11.37
CA PRO A 129 -25.53 7.66 10.95
C PRO A 129 -24.17 8.01 10.33
N LEU A 130 -23.09 7.53 10.93
CA LEU A 130 -21.74 7.64 10.38
C LEU A 130 -21.68 6.78 9.11
N THR A 131 -22.13 7.32 8.00
CA THR A 131 -21.84 6.74 6.70
C THR A 131 -20.37 7.01 6.41
N GLN A 132 -19.55 5.97 6.31
CA GLN A 132 -18.14 6.07 5.93
C GLN A 132 -18.01 6.45 4.44
N GLN A 133 -18.38 7.69 4.08
CA GLN A 133 -18.26 8.25 2.72
C GLN A 133 -16.82 8.66 2.36
N ILE A 134 -15.84 8.32 3.21
CA ILE A 134 -14.40 8.50 2.94
C ILE A 134 -13.92 7.41 1.95
N PHE A 135 -14.65 6.29 1.85
CA PHE A 135 -14.36 5.22 0.93
C PHE A 135 -15.30 5.27 -0.27
N ASP A 136 -14.81 4.77 -1.42
CA ASP A 136 -15.62 4.63 -2.62
C ASP A 136 -16.89 3.79 -2.33
N THR A 137 -18.00 4.15 -2.96
CA THR A 137 -19.32 3.50 -2.84
C THR A 137 -19.27 1.98 -3.04
N SER A 138 -18.29 1.50 -3.81
CA SER A 138 -18.00 0.08 -4.03
C SER A 138 -17.50 -0.67 -2.78
N ILE A 139 -16.81 0.04 -1.87
CA ILE A 139 -16.22 -0.49 -0.63
C ILE A 139 -17.17 -0.29 0.56
N VAL A 140 -17.98 0.77 0.54
CA VAL A 140 -18.97 1.07 1.60
C VAL A 140 -19.96 -0.08 1.78
N ASN A 141 -20.34 -0.76 0.70
CA ASN A 141 -21.23 -1.93 0.75
C ASN A 141 -20.55 -3.20 1.31
N GLU A 142 -19.22 -3.22 1.40
CA GLU A 142 -18.45 -4.34 1.97
C GLU A 142 -18.18 -4.17 3.47
N MET A 143 -18.38 -2.95 4.00
CA MET A 143 -18.21 -2.65 5.43
C MET A 143 -19.55 -2.72 6.15
N ASP A 144 -19.71 -3.72 7.01
CA ASP A 144 -20.96 -4.02 7.70
C ASP A 144 -21.12 -3.16 8.97
N VAL A 145 -21.60 -1.93 8.79
CA VAL A 145 -21.82 -0.96 9.89
C VAL A 145 -23.00 -1.35 10.78
N ASP A 146 -23.86 -2.28 10.35
CA ASP A 146 -25.02 -2.73 11.12
C ASP A 146 -24.63 -3.43 12.43
N ILE A 147 -23.40 -3.98 12.50
CA ILE A 147 -22.82 -4.62 13.70
C ILE A 147 -22.66 -3.60 14.85
N LEU A 148 -22.49 -2.32 14.52
CA LEU A 148 -22.35 -1.22 15.48
C LEU A 148 -23.71 -0.67 15.93
N SER A 149 -24.80 -0.99 15.22
CA SER A 149 -26.13 -0.41 15.45
C SER A 149 -27.03 -1.19 16.44
N SER A 150 -26.84 -2.51 16.62
CA SER A 150 -27.68 -3.31 17.54
C SER A 150 -27.03 -4.65 17.98
N PRO A 151 -27.07 -4.99 19.29
CA PRO A 151 -26.57 -6.27 19.83
C PRO A 151 -27.31 -7.52 19.32
N SER A 152 -28.63 -7.48 19.16
CA SER A 152 -29.41 -8.62 18.65
C SER A 152 -29.11 -8.92 17.17
N LYS A 153 -28.87 -7.89 16.35
CA LYS A 153 -28.36 -8.06 14.97
C LYS A 153 -26.96 -8.69 14.93
N ARG A 154 -26.12 -8.37 15.91
CA ARG A 154 -24.79 -8.97 16.09
C ARG A 154 -24.88 -10.48 16.38
N LYS A 155 -25.80 -10.89 17.26
CA LYS A 155 -26.04 -12.31 17.60
C LYS A 155 -26.61 -13.10 16.42
N ALA A 156 -27.51 -12.51 15.63
CA ALA A 156 -28.05 -13.14 14.43
C ALA A 156 -26.99 -13.36 13.32
N LYS A 157 -26.08 -12.39 13.11
CA LYS A 157 -24.98 -12.52 12.13
C LYS A 157 -23.83 -13.42 12.61
N LEU A 158 -23.66 -13.61 13.93
CA LEU A 158 -22.71 -14.60 14.49
C LEU A 158 -23.12 -16.06 14.22
N GLY A 159 -24.39 -16.32 13.94
CA GLY A 159 -24.87 -17.64 13.49
C GLY A 159 -24.79 -17.86 11.98
N GLN A 160 -24.46 -16.83 11.18
CA GLN A 160 -24.37 -16.87 9.72
C GLN A 160 -22.91 -16.87 9.24
N ASN A 161 -22.08 -17.80 9.73
CA ASN A 161 -20.69 -17.92 9.30
C ASN A 161 -20.55 -18.03 7.76
N GLY A 162 -21.47 -18.73 7.10
CA GLY A 162 -21.44 -18.90 5.64
C GLY A 162 -21.63 -17.62 4.81
N HIS A 163 -22.22 -16.55 5.35
CA HIS A 163 -22.36 -15.27 4.61
C HIS A 163 -21.09 -14.41 4.73
N LYS A 164 -20.41 -14.47 5.88
CA LYS A 164 -19.11 -13.80 6.07
C LYS A 164 -18.03 -14.47 5.23
N ASP A 165 -18.03 -15.80 5.15
CA ASP A 165 -17.08 -16.56 4.35
C ASP A 165 -17.23 -16.24 2.85
N LYS A 166 -18.47 -16.08 2.35
CA LYS A 166 -18.73 -15.66 0.96
C LYS A 166 -18.27 -14.23 0.67
N VAL A 167 -18.46 -13.30 1.59
CA VAL A 167 -18.00 -11.90 1.43
C VAL A 167 -16.48 -11.82 1.49
N LEU A 168 -15.86 -12.54 2.42
CA LEU A 168 -14.40 -12.60 2.58
C LEU A 168 -13.74 -13.25 1.37
N ASN A 169 -14.32 -14.33 0.83
CA ASN A 169 -13.84 -14.96 -0.40
C ASN A 169 -13.95 -14.01 -1.61
N LYS A 170 -15.05 -13.26 -1.75
CA LYS A 170 -15.19 -12.26 -2.81
C LYS A 170 -14.17 -11.13 -2.68
N LEU A 171 -13.94 -10.64 -1.47
CA LEU A 171 -12.93 -9.61 -1.20
C LEU A 171 -11.52 -10.14 -1.51
N GLN A 172 -11.21 -11.37 -1.11
CA GLN A 172 -9.93 -11.99 -1.41
C GLN A 172 -9.72 -12.16 -2.93
N GLN A 173 -10.76 -12.50 -3.68
CA GLN A 173 -10.70 -12.54 -5.14
C GLN A 173 -10.42 -11.16 -5.75
N LYS A 174 -11.05 -10.09 -5.23
CA LYS A 174 -10.77 -8.71 -5.66
C LYS A 174 -9.35 -8.28 -5.37
N ILE A 175 -8.85 -8.56 -4.16
CA ILE A 175 -7.45 -8.27 -3.77
C ILE A 175 -6.47 -9.03 -4.66
N THR A 176 -6.76 -10.30 -4.93
CA THR A 176 -5.90 -11.12 -5.81
C THR A 176 -5.89 -10.55 -7.23
N MET A 177 -7.05 -10.17 -7.76
CA MET A 177 -7.14 -9.51 -9.07
C MET A 177 -6.38 -8.19 -9.11
N GLU A 178 -6.52 -7.34 -8.09
CA GLU A 178 -5.76 -6.10 -7.96
C GLU A 178 -4.25 -6.37 -7.99
N ASN A 179 -3.77 -7.35 -7.22
CA ASN A 179 -2.36 -7.73 -7.20
C ASN A 179 -1.88 -8.23 -8.57
N MET A 180 -2.69 -9.00 -9.30
CA MET A 180 -2.36 -9.40 -10.67
C MET A 180 -2.25 -8.19 -11.61
N LEU A 181 -3.17 -7.23 -11.49
CA LEU A 181 -3.13 -5.99 -12.29
C LEU A 181 -1.91 -5.13 -11.95
N ARG A 182 -1.45 -5.15 -10.69
CA ARG A 182 -0.24 -4.43 -10.26
C ARG A 182 1.05 -5.03 -10.81
N PHE A 183 1.06 -6.30 -11.22
CA PHE A 183 2.23 -6.89 -11.89
C PHE A 183 2.53 -6.29 -13.27
N PHE A 184 1.59 -5.58 -13.90
CA PHE A 184 1.86 -4.82 -15.13
C PHE A 184 2.69 -3.55 -14.90
N GLY A 185 2.95 -3.19 -13.64
CA GLY A 185 3.88 -2.13 -13.25
C GLY A 185 3.29 -0.72 -13.24
N VAL A 186 2.35 -0.38 -14.12
CA VAL A 186 1.67 0.92 -14.12
C VAL A 186 0.19 0.72 -13.80
N THR A 187 -0.28 1.27 -12.68
CA THR A 187 -1.68 1.17 -12.27
C THR A 187 -2.25 2.52 -11.83
N PHE A 188 -3.56 2.68 -12.01
CA PHE A 188 -4.30 3.82 -11.49
C PHE A 188 -5.08 3.43 -10.25
N PHE A 189 -5.12 4.33 -9.28
CA PHE A 189 -5.95 4.17 -8.09
C PHE A 189 -6.73 5.46 -7.80
N PRO A 190 -7.99 5.33 -7.35
CA PRO A 190 -8.79 6.48 -6.96
C PRO A 190 -8.20 7.12 -5.69
N LEU A 191 -8.21 8.45 -5.64
CA LEU A 191 -7.83 9.21 -4.46
C LEU A 191 -8.76 10.41 -4.31
N VAL A 192 -8.98 10.83 -3.08
CA VAL A 192 -9.74 12.05 -2.76
C VAL A 192 -8.90 12.91 -1.84
N ASP A 193 -8.79 14.20 -2.16
CA ASP A 193 -8.22 15.19 -1.24
C ASP A 193 -9.24 15.47 -0.13
N PRO A 194 -8.94 15.24 1.15
CA PRO A 194 -9.88 15.55 2.22
C PRO A 194 -10.25 17.03 2.28
N VAL A 195 -9.41 17.93 1.73
CA VAL A 195 -9.69 19.37 1.67
C VAL A 195 -10.80 19.71 0.66
N ASP A 196 -11.02 18.86 -0.34
CA ASP A 196 -12.01 19.07 -1.40
C ASP A 196 -13.35 18.35 -1.15
N LEU A 197 -13.58 17.90 0.08
CA LEU A 197 -14.85 17.31 0.49
C LEU A 197 -15.81 18.43 0.91
N GLU A 198 -16.83 18.67 0.08
CA GLU A 198 -17.84 19.68 0.34
C GLU A 198 -19.19 19.01 0.65
N PHE A 199 -19.90 19.50 1.66
CA PHE A 199 -21.23 19.00 1.97
C PHE A 199 -22.26 19.67 1.06
N ASN A 200 -22.88 18.88 0.18
CA ASN A 200 -24.01 19.33 -0.63
C ASN A 200 -25.29 19.26 0.21
N TYR A 201 -25.77 20.41 0.67
CA TYR A 201 -26.98 20.54 1.50
C TYR A 201 -28.26 20.10 0.80
N GLU A 202 -28.36 20.25 -0.52
CA GLU A 202 -29.54 19.85 -1.29
C GLU A 202 -29.64 18.33 -1.41
N LYS A 203 -28.51 17.67 -1.66
CA LYS A 203 -28.44 16.20 -1.81
C LYS A 203 -28.20 15.46 -0.50
N GLN A 204 -27.91 16.18 0.58
CA GLN A 204 -27.51 15.63 1.89
C GLN A 204 -26.36 14.61 1.75
N LYS A 205 -25.39 14.92 0.88
CA LYS A 205 -24.25 14.05 0.55
C LYS A 205 -22.96 14.86 0.50
N ILE A 206 -21.85 14.23 0.87
CA ILE A 206 -20.52 14.78 0.65
C ILE A 206 -20.17 14.59 -0.83
N GLU A 207 -19.81 15.68 -1.51
CA GLU A 207 -19.36 15.68 -2.90
C GLU A 207 -17.88 16.07 -2.97
N VAL A 208 -17.18 15.50 -3.95
CA VAL A 208 -15.77 15.80 -4.20
C VAL A 208 -15.69 16.97 -5.16
N ALA A 209 -15.24 18.13 -4.67
CA ALA A 209 -15.15 19.36 -5.45
C ALA A 209 -14.09 19.27 -6.58
N ARG A 210 -12.99 18.54 -6.35
CA ARG A 210 -11.94 18.30 -7.34
C ARG A 210 -11.53 16.84 -7.38
N SER A 211 -11.67 16.21 -8.55
CA SER A 211 -11.24 14.83 -8.71
C SER A 211 -9.71 14.73 -8.65
N MET A 212 -9.23 13.68 -7.98
CA MET A 212 -7.84 13.27 -7.98
C MET A 212 -7.70 11.85 -8.52
N ILE A 213 -6.54 11.56 -9.10
CA ILE A 213 -6.15 10.21 -9.51
C ILE A 213 -4.69 9.99 -9.13
N GLY A 214 -4.41 8.82 -8.60
CA GLY A 214 -3.05 8.36 -8.34
C GLY A 214 -2.58 7.42 -9.44
N ILE A 215 -1.34 7.60 -9.87
CA ILE A 215 -0.58 6.62 -10.66
C ILE A 215 0.39 5.94 -9.71
N ARG A 216 0.38 4.62 -9.69
CA ARG A 216 1.33 3.78 -8.96
C ARG A 216 2.25 3.10 -9.96
N LEU A 217 3.55 3.22 -9.73
CA LEU A 217 4.62 2.61 -10.50
C LEU A 217 5.31 1.54 -9.63
N ASP A 218 5.08 0.27 -9.96
CA ASP A 218 5.70 -0.89 -9.32
C ASP A 218 6.78 -1.47 -10.27
N LEU A 219 8.06 -1.37 -9.92
CA LEU A 219 9.16 -1.85 -10.75
C LEU A 219 9.74 -3.15 -10.19
N PHE A 220 9.91 -4.16 -11.05
CA PHE A 220 10.47 -5.44 -10.66
C PHE A 220 12.00 -5.39 -10.73
N ASN A 221 12.66 -5.74 -9.63
CA ASN A 221 14.11 -5.82 -9.56
C ASN A 221 14.56 -7.28 -9.80
N PRO A 222 15.22 -7.58 -10.94
CA PRO A 222 15.65 -8.92 -11.28
C PRO A 222 16.77 -9.45 -10.36
N ASP A 223 17.62 -8.59 -9.79
CA ASP A 223 18.69 -9.00 -8.88
C ASP A 223 18.15 -9.59 -7.58
N LYS A 224 17.01 -9.07 -7.12
CA LYS A 224 16.36 -9.48 -5.85
C LYS A 224 15.17 -10.40 -6.07
N SER A 225 14.78 -10.65 -7.32
CA SER A 225 13.54 -11.33 -7.69
C SER A 225 12.31 -10.79 -6.95
N ALA A 226 12.27 -9.47 -6.75
CA ALA A 226 11.27 -8.80 -5.92
C ALA A 226 10.92 -7.42 -6.48
N PHE A 227 9.71 -6.95 -6.21
CA PHE A 227 9.32 -5.57 -6.53
C PHE A 227 10.04 -4.57 -5.61
N GLU A 228 10.49 -3.46 -6.19
CA GLU A 228 10.99 -2.33 -5.42
C GLU A 228 9.84 -1.61 -4.70
N SER A 229 10.20 -0.65 -3.84
CA SER A 229 9.20 0.22 -3.23
C SER A 229 8.44 0.98 -4.32
N PRO A 230 7.10 1.01 -4.28
CA PRO A 230 6.28 1.69 -5.28
C PRO A 230 6.55 3.20 -5.28
N TYR A 231 6.50 3.79 -6.46
CA TYR A 231 6.46 5.23 -6.59
C TYR A 231 5.07 5.71 -7.00
N TYR A 232 4.73 6.92 -6.56
CA TYR A 232 3.41 7.49 -6.70
C TYR A 232 3.50 8.82 -7.42
N ILE A 233 2.56 9.04 -8.34
CA ILE A 233 2.32 10.34 -8.96
C ILE A 233 0.85 10.66 -8.74
N LEU A 234 0.58 11.74 -8.00
CA LEU A 234 -0.76 12.20 -7.68
C LEU A 234 -1.11 13.35 -8.62
N LEU A 235 -2.22 13.20 -9.33
CA LEU A 235 -2.72 14.17 -10.28
C LEU A 235 -4.05 14.72 -9.77
N LYS A 236 -4.24 16.03 -9.98
CA LYS A 236 -5.44 16.75 -9.57
C LYS A 236 -6.01 17.48 -10.77
N LYS A 237 -7.33 17.40 -10.95
CA LYS A 237 -8.03 18.17 -11.98
C LYS A 237 -7.95 19.66 -11.65
N SER A 238 -7.56 20.47 -12.64
CA SER A 238 -7.62 21.93 -12.55
C SER A 238 -9.08 22.37 -12.38
N GLN A 239 -9.33 23.37 -11.54
CA GLN A 239 -10.65 23.99 -11.52
C GLN A 239 -10.81 24.79 -12.81
N PRO A 240 -12.02 24.81 -13.41
CA PRO A 240 -12.31 25.80 -14.44
C PRO A 240 -12.09 27.19 -13.83
N SER A 241 -11.17 27.94 -14.39
CA SER A 241 -10.96 29.35 -14.09
C SER A 241 -12.30 30.07 -14.30
N LYS A 242 -12.91 30.59 -13.23
CA LYS A 242 -14.19 31.36 -13.28
C LYS A 242 -14.10 32.68 -14.09
N LYS A 243 -13.05 32.88 -14.87
CA LYS A 243 -12.70 34.16 -15.50
C LYS A 243 -12.08 33.94 -16.88
N VAL A 244 -12.86 33.58 -17.89
CA VAL A 244 -12.86 34.22 -19.22
C VAL A 244 -14.19 33.82 -19.86
N ALA A 245 -15.09 34.79 -20.05
CA ALA A 245 -16.44 34.54 -20.57
C ALA A 245 -16.47 34.37 -22.11
N ASN A 246 -15.34 34.50 -22.82
CA ASN A 246 -15.30 34.61 -24.27
C ASN A 246 -14.13 33.86 -24.95
N GLU A 247 -13.44 32.97 -24.26
CA GLU A 247 -12.49 32.05 -24.90
C GLU A 247 -12.87 30.64 -24.47
N ASP A 248 -12.96 29.74 -25.45
CA ASP A 248 -13.41 28.36 -25.38
C ASP A 248 -13.24 27.71 -24.01
N LEU A 249 -14.31 27.07 -23.50
CA LEU A 249 -14.29 26.22 -22.29
C LEU A 249 -12.92 25.56 -22.13
N GLU A 250 -12.04 26.12 -21.29
CA GLU A 250 -10.74 25.52 -21.05
C GLU A 250 -11.00 24.17 -20.39
N SER A 251 -10.93 23.11 -21.21
CA SER A 251 -11.18 21.73 -20.83
C SER A 251 -10.40 21.42 -19.56
N VAL A 252 -11.06 20.85 -18.56
CA VAL A 252 -10.43 20.46 -17.30
C VAL A 252 -9.18 19.59 -17.57
N LYS A 253 -8.02 20.05 -17.10
CA LYS A 253 -6.72 19.39 -17.30
C LYS A 253 -6.27 18.73 -16.01
N TRP A 254 -5.55 17.62 -16.14
CA TRP A 254 -4.83 17.00 -15.03
C TRP A 254 -3.48 17.67 -14.83
N THR A 255 -3.22 18.08 -13.60
CA THR A 255 -1.94 18.68 -13.18
C THR A 255 -1.29 17.82 -12.12
N ILE A 256 0.05 17.73 -12.15
CA ILE A 256 0.83 17.05 -11.11
C ILE A 256 0.64 17.81 -9.80
N PHE A 257 0.09 17.13 -8.80
CA PHE A 257 -0.07 17.67 -7.45
C PHE A 257 1.14 17.33 -6.59
N LYS A 258 1.52 16.04 -6.54
CA LYS A 258 2.68 15.54 -5.79
C LYS A 258 3.22 14.28 -6.47
N HIS A 259 4.51 13.99 -6.31
CA HIS A 259 5.06 12.69 -6.68
C HIS A 259 6.19 12.28 -5.72
N THR A 260 6.48 10.99 -5.68
CA THR A 260 7.62 10.44 -4.92
C THR A 260 8.81 10.09 -5.81
N ILE A 261 8.69 10.29 -7.13
CA ILE A 261 9.73 9.96 -8.13
C ILE A 261 11.03 10.72 -7.82
N PRO A 262 12.21 10.07 -7.92
CA PRO A 262 13.49 10.72 -7.67
C PRO A 262 13.77 11.89 -8.61
N ILE A 263 14.52 12.89 -8.12
CA ILE A 263 14.78 14.16 -8.81
C ILE A 263 15.55 14.02 -10.13
N TYR A 264 16.28 12.92 -10.34
CA TYR A 264 17.01 12.68 -11.58
C TYR A 264 16.09 12.38 -12.77
N LEU A 265 14.79 12.10 -12.53
CA LEU A 265 13.77 11.99 -13.55
C LEU A 265 12.92 13.26 -13.55
N ASP A 266 12.94 14.02 -14.66
CA ASP A 266 12.13 15.22 -14.80
C ASP A 266 10.67 14.88 -15.15
N VAL A 267 9.92 14.46 -14.14
CA VAL A 267 8.49 14.12 -14.26
C VAL A 267 7.68 15.27 -14.87
N THR A 268 8.01 16.51 -14.52
CA THR A 268 7.29 17.69 -15.02
C THR A 268 7.59 17.97 -16.49
N GLY A 269 8.85 17.81 -16.90
CA GLY A 269 9.28 17.89 -18.27
C GLY A 269 8.66 16.80 -19.13
N ILE A 270 8.63 15.55 -18.63
CA ILE A 270 7.99 14.42 -19.32
C ILE A 270 6.50 14.71 -19.57
N MET A 271 5.78 15.18 -18.55
CA MET A 271 4.37 15.53 -18.68
C MET A 271 4.14 16.62 -19.73
N ARG A 272 5.00 17.65 -19.77
CA ARG A 272 4.91 18.75 -20.73
C ARG A 272 5.28 18.29 -22.14
N ALA A 273 6.25 17.40 -22.29
CA ALA A 273 6.68 16.87 -23.59
C ALA A 273 5.57 16.03 -24.24
N ILE A 274 4.91 15.18 -23.46
CA ILE A 274 3.82 14.32 -23.96
C ILE A 274 2.55 15.13 -24.17
N ASN A 275 2.22 16.00 -23.22
CA ASN A 275 0.98 16.77 -23.20
C ASN A 275 1.26 18.27 -23.07
N PRO A 276 1.74 18.95 -24.12
CA PRO A 276 2.08 20.37 -24.06
C PRO A 276 0.86 21.24 -23.72
N ASN A 277 -0.34 20.80 -24.12
CA ASN A 277 -1.60 21.47 -23.84
C ASN A 277 -2.30 20.98 -22.54
N GLY A 278 -1.60 20.17 -21.73
CA GLY A 278 -2.09 19.50 -20.53
C GLY A 278 -2.88 18.22 -20.83
N ALA A 279 -2.72 17.20 -19.98
CA ALA A 279 -3.42 15.92 -20.13
C ALA A 279 -4.91 16.07 -19.80
N ARG A 280 -5.78 15.54 -20.66
CA ARG A 280 -7.24 15.65 -20.51
C ARG A 280 -7.87 14.29 -20.29
N SER A 281 -7.33 13.25 -20.91
CA SER A 281 -7.85 11.90 -20.89
C SER A 281 -7.06 10.95 -19.98
N TYR A 282 -7.66 9.83 -19.57
CA TYR A 282 -6.92 8.77 -18.88
C TYR A 282 -5.87 8.09 -19.78
N ALA A 283 -6.05 8.12 -21.11
CA ALA A 283 -5.06 7.60 -22.05
C ALA A 283 -3.79 8.48 -22.04
N ASP A 284 -3.95 9.80 -21.99
CA ASP A 284 -2.84 10.76 -21.88
C ASP A 284 -2.03 10.52 -20.60
N LEU A 285 -2.74 10.28 -19.49
CA LEU A 285 -2.14 9.94 -18.20
C LEU A 285 -1.44 8.60 -18.22
N PHE A 286 -1.95 7.64 -18.98
CA PHE A 286 -1.35 6.33 -19.12
C PHE A 286 -0.05 6.41 -19.92
N ILE A 287 -0.04 7.14 -21.04
CA ILE A 287 1.17 7.39 -21.83
C ILE A 287 2.22 8.10 -20.95
N PHE A 288 1.80 9.11 -20.19
CA PHE A 288 2.65 9.79 -19.22
C PHE A 288 3.24 8.84 -18.16
N GLY A 289 2.41 8.05 -17.48
CA GLY A 289 2.86 7.09 -16.47
C GLY A 289 3.79 6.03 -17.06
N LYS A 290 3.51 5.56 -18.28
CA LYS A 290 4.33 4.61 -19.02
C LYS A 290 5.70 5.19 -19.37
N GLU A 291 5.78 6.44 -19.79
CA GLU A 291 7.05 7.07 -20.13
C GLU A 291 7.96 7.21 -18.90
N VAL A 292 7.40 7.69 -17.79
CA VAL A 292 8.14 7.74 -16.51
C VAL A 292 8.60 6.34 -16.10
N TYR A 293 7.76 5.33 -16.27
CA TYR A 293 8.10 3.94 -15.99
C TYR A 293 9.26 3.43 -16.86
N ILE A 294 9.25 3.70 -18.17
CA ILE A 294 10.30 3.27 -19.10
C ILE A 294 11.65 3.89 -18.74
N GLN A 295 11.68 5.19 -18.44
CA GLN A 295 12.93 5.87 -18.07
C GLN A 295 13.50 5.31 -16.76
N TRP A 296 12.63 5.04 -15.79
CA TRP A 296 13.05 4.43 -14.53
C TRP A 296 13.50 2.97 -14.70
N ALA A 297 12.77 2.17 -15.48
CA ALA A 297 13.13 0.80 -15.82
C ALA A 297 14.49 0.73 -16.52
N SER A 298 14.76 1.66 -17.43
CA SER A 298 16.04 1.74 -18.13
C SER A 298 17.22 1.99 -17.19
N ALA A 299 17.02 2.81 -16.14
CA ALA A 299 18.04 3.03 -15.10
C ALA A 299 18.33 1.75 -14.29
N LEU A 300 17.29 0.99 -13.93
CA LEU A 300 17.49 -0.30 -13.25
C LEU A 300 18.14 -1.35 -14.16
N GLU A 301 17.75 -1.42 -15.43
CA GLU A 301 18.34 -2.36 -16.40
C GLU A 301 19.84 -2.10 -16.56
N ARG A 302 20.26 -0.83 -16.72
CA ARG A 302 21.69 -0.48 -16.75
C ARG A 302 22.41 -0.94 -15.49
N ARG A 303 21.83 -0.67 -14.33
CA ARG A 303 22.42 -1.09 -13.04
C ARG A 303 22.58 -2.61 -12.96
N HIS A 304 21.57 -3.35 -13.38
CA HIS A 304 21.57 -4.81 -13.39
C HIS A 304 22.70 -5.37 -14.26
N ILE A 305 22.93 -4.80 -15.45
CA ILE A 305 24.02 -5.21 -16.34
C ILE A 305 25.39 -5.07 -15.63
N PHE A 306 25.64 -3.96 -14.96
CA PHE A 306 26.91 -3.78 -14.23
C PHE A 306 27.04 -4.71 -13.02
N ASN A 307 25.95 -4.96 -12.29
CA ASN A 307 25.96 -5.94 -11.20
C ASN A 307 26.29 -7.35 -11.72
N ILE A 308 25.75 -7.73 -12.88
CA ILE A 308 26.10 -8.99 -13.55
C ILE A 308 27.59 -9.01 -13.90
N LEU A 309 28.12 -7.96 -14.53
CA LEU A 309 29.55 -7.89 -14.87
C LEU A 309 30.47 -8.01 -13.65
N GLU A 310 30.08 -7.41 -12.52
CA GLU A 310 30.82 -7.52 -11.26
C GLU A 310 30.73 -8.95 -10.68
N SER A 311 29.55 -9.56 -10.71
CA SER A 311 29.34 -10.95 -10.26
C SER A 311 30.13 -11.98 -11.08
N LYS A 312 30.30 -11.73 -12.39
CA LYS A 312 31.15 -12.54 -13.29
C LYS A 312 32.65 -12.31 -13.07
N GLY A 313 33.04 -11.30 -12.29
CA GLY A 313 34.43 -10.93 -12.04
C GLY A 313 35.13 -10.24 -13.23
N VAL A 314 34.38 -9.81 -14.24
CA VAL A 314 34.92 -9.05 -15.40
C VAL A 314 35.37 -7.66 -14.94
N ILE A 315 34.61 -7.06 -14.04
CA ILE A 315 34.89 -5.76 -13.43
C ILE A 315 34.97 -5.88 -11.91
N SER A 316 35.64 -4.92 -11.28
CA SER A 316 35.78 -4.84 -9.83
C SER A 316 35.65 -3.39 -9.35
N LYS A 317 35.35 -3.20 -8.06
CA LYS A 317 35.24 -1.88 -7.43
C LYS A 317 34.21 -0.98 -8.14
N LEU A 318 33.04 -1.55 -8.45
CA LEU A 318 31.97 -0.83 -9.12
C LEU A 318 31.43 0.30 -8.24
N LYS A 319 31.27 1.48 -8.83
CA LYS A 319 30.59 2.63 -8.26
C LYS A 319 29.63 3.19 -9.31
N ASN A 320 28.34 3.08 -9.02
CA ASN A 320 27.28 3.64 -9.84
C ASN A 320 26.70 4.89 -9.17
N ASP A 321 26.33 5.86 -9.99
CA ASP A 321 25.39 6.90 -9.59
C ASP A 321 23.96 6.35 -9.52
N PHE A 322 23.02 7.17 -9.04
CA PHE A 322 21.62 6.78 -8.90
C PHE A 322 20.96 6.32 -10.22
N PRO A 323 21.07 7.07 -11.35
CA PRO A 323 20.49 6.65 -12.62
C PRO A 323 21.33 5.63 -13.41
N SER A 324 22.51 5.24 -12.90
CA SER A 324 23.49 4.43 -13.62
C SER A 324 23.86 5.01 -14.99
N THR A 325 24.05 6.34 -15.07
CA THR A 325 24.53 7.04 -16.27
C THR A 325 26.03 7.29 -16.21
N ALA A 326 26.58 7.60 -15.03
CA ALA A 326 28.01 7.65 -14.79
C ALA A 326 28.46 6.46 -13.94
N VAL A 327 29.28 5.59 -14.52
CA VAL A 327 29.70 4.34 -13.91
C VAL A 327 31.22 4.27 -13.86
N LEU A 328 31.76 4.03 -12.67
CA LEU A 328 33.20 3.89 -12.43
C LEU A 328 33.50 2.47 -11.96
N PHE A 329 34.43 1.80 -12.63
CA PHE A 329 34.88 0.46 -12.26
C PHE A 329 36.36 0.26 -12.57
N SER A 330 36.90 -0.87 -12.13
CA SER A 330 38.29 -1.29 -12.36
C SER A 330 38.34 -2.62 -13.09
N VAL A 331 39.13 -2.68 -14.16
CA VAL A 331 39.47 -3.91 -14.88
C VAL A 331 40.94 -4.19 -14.63
N LYS A 332 41.25 -5.28 -13.91
CA LYS A 332 42.60 -5.58 -13.40
C LYS A 332 43.18 -4.38 -12.62
N GLN A 333 44.08 -3.61 -13.22
CA GLN A 333 44.73 -2.42 -12.64
C GLN A 333 44.28 -1.10 -13.29
N VAL A 334 43.44 -1.16 -14.33
CA VAL A 334 42.97 0.01 -15.08
C VAL A 334 41.66 0.51 -14.49
N LYS A 335 41.58 1.80 -14.17
CA LYS A 335 40.37 2.47 -13.70
C LYS A 335 39.66 3.13 -14.86
N ILE A 336 38.41 2.77 -15.08
CA ILE A 336 37.60 3.19 -16.22
C ILE A 336 36.34 3.86 -15.71
N GLN A 337 36.05 5.05 -16.23
CA GLN A 337 34.79 5.75 -16.05
C GLN A 337 34.07 5.81 -17.40
N ILE A 338 32.82 5.39 -17.43
CA ILE A 338 31.98 5.48 -18.62
C ILE A 338 30.77 6.36 -18.34
N PHE A 339 30.35 7.07 -19.38
CA PHE A 339 29.09 7.81 -19.40
C PHE A 339 28.17 7.17 -20.43
N ILE A 340 26.95 6.94 -19.98
CA ILE A 340 25.96 6.16 -20.70
C ILE A 340 24.75 7.05 -20.91
N ASP A 341 24.27 7.05 -22.15
CA ASP A 341 22.99 7.62 -22.51
C ASP A 341 22.10 6.49 -23.03
N GLU A 342 20.92 6.35 -22.42
CA GLU A 342 19.99 5.23 -22.65
C GLU A 342 20.64 3.84 -22.53
N LYS A 343 21.07 3.25 -23.65
CA LYS A 343 21.74 1.94 -23.77
C LYS A 343 23.09 2.01 -24.49
N ASN A 344 23.62 3.21 -24.70
CA ASN A 344 24.87 3.45 -25.43
C ASN A 344 25.88 4.17 -24.55
N ILE A 345 27.12 3.69 -24.58
CA ILE A 345 28.28 4.34 -23.98
C ILE A 345 28.67 5.48 -24.92
N THR A 346 28.38 6.71 -24.49
CA THR A 346 28.64 7.93 -25.26
C THR A 346 30.07 8.41 -25.08
N SER A 347 30.63 8.21 -23.89
CA SER A 347 32.03 8.53 -23.63
C SER A 347 32.64 7.59 -22.60
N CYS A 348 33.94 7.38 -22.76
CA CYS A 348 34.78 6.57 -21.87
C CYS A 348 36.02 7.38 -21.51
N SER A 349 36.41 7.34 -20.23
CA SER A 349 37.61 7.97 -19.71
C SER A 349 38.40 6.98 -18.87
N ILE A 350 39.70 6.83 -19.18
CA ILE A 350 40.61 5.99 -18.43
C ILE A 350 41.37 6.86 -17.43
N LEU A 351 41.06 6.68 -16.15
CA LEU A 351 41.59 7.51 -15.06
C LEU A 351 42.96 7.06 -14.56
N GLY A 352 43.36 5.81 -14.82
CA GLY A 352 44.67 5.32 -14.42
C GLY A 352 44.91 3.87 -14.82
N GLY A 353 46.18 3.46 -14.78
CA GLY A 353 46.65 2.09 -15.11
C GLY A 353 47.42 1.99 -16.42
N ILE A 354 47.11 2.83 -17.41
CA ILE A 354 47.81 2.89 -18.70
C ILE A 354 48.69 4.15 -18.74
N LYS A 355 50.00 3.98 -18.99
CA LYS A 355 50.96 5.10 -19.11
C LYS A 355 51.09 5.63 -20.54
N ASP A 356 50.77 4.80 -21.53
CA ASP A 356 50.83 5.15 -22.94
C ASP A 356 49.55 5.90 -23.37
N GLY A 357 49.72 7.13 -23.83
CA GLY A 357 48.62 8.00 -24.26
C GLY A 357 47.90 7.51 -25.52
N GLU A 358 48.60 6.87 -26.47
CA GLU A 358 47.98 6.38 -27.69
C GLU A 358 47.12 5.14 -27.43
N LEU A 359 47.63 4.20 -26.61
CA LEU A 359 46.86 3.04 -26.18
C LEU A 359 45.64 3.45 -25.37
N LYS A 360 45.77 4.47 -24.52
CA LYS A 360 44.65 5.05 -23.77
C LYS A 360 43.54 5.54 -24.70
N ALA A 361 43.87 6.36 -25.69
CA ALA A 361 42.89 6.90 -26.64
C ALA A 361 42.22 5.80 -27.49
N LYS A 362 42.97 4.77 -27.89
CA LYS A 362 42.43 3.60 -28.60
C LYS A 362 41.41 2.85 -27.76
N TRP A 363 41.70 2.61 -26.47
CA TRP A 363 40.78 1.93 -25.55
C TRP A 363 39.51 2.76 -25.27
N GLU A 364 39.66 4.07 -25.06
CA GLU A 364 38.52 4.98 -24.86
C GLU A 364 37.57 4.96 -26.07
N THR A 365 38.12 4.93 -27.28
CA THR A 365 37.32 4.86 -28.52
C THR A 365 36.70 3.48 -28.71
N PHE A 366 37.43 2.42 -28.38
CA PHE A 366 36.97 1.04 -28.52
C PHE A 366 35.77 0.70 -27.63
N LEU A 367 35.77 1.23 -26.40
CA LEU A 367 34.72 0.98 -25.41
C LEU A 367 33.41 1.72 -25.71
N ASN A 368 33.43 2.76 -26.54
CA ASN A 368 32.20 3.47 -26.95
C ASN A 368 31.29 2.59 -27.82
N GLY A 369 29.98 2.76 -27.70
CA GLY A 369 28.97 1.99 -28.44
C GLY A 369 27.94 1.30 -27.54
N PRO A 370 27.26 0.24 -28.02
CA PRO A 370 26.18 -0.41 -27.28
C PRO A 370 26.63 -1.04 -25.96
N LEU A 371 25.81 -0.92 -24.92
CA LEU A 371 26.09 -1.52 -23.61
C LEU A 371 26.10 -3.05 -23.64
N SER A 372 25.37 -3.67 -24.58
CA SER A 372 25.39 -5.12 -24.82
C SER A 372 26.77 -5.65 -25.16
N ASP A 373 27.57 -4.84 -25.86
CA ASP A 373 28.86 -5.26 -26.40
C ASP A 373 29.97 -5.08 -25.36
N LEU A 374 29.67 -4.39 -24.26
CA LEU A 374 30.65 -4.05 -23.24
C LEU A 374 31.30 -5.30 -22.64
N GLU A 375 30.53 -6.36 -22.37
CA GLU A 375 31.08 -7.61 -21.83
C GLU A 375 32.15 -8.21 -22.76
N PHE A 376 31.86 -8.28 -24.05
CA PHE A 376 32.77 -8.79 -25.07
C PHE A 376 33.98 -7.88 -25.28
N LYS A 377 33.77 -6.55 -25.27
CA LYS A 377 34.87 -5.60 -25.38
C LYS A 377 35.81 -5.69 -24.19
N LEU A 378 35.29 -5.81 -22.97
CA LEU A 378 36.10 -5.96 -21.77
C LEU A 378 36.88 -7.27 -21.77
N SER A 379 36.30 -8.37 -22.27
CA SER A 379 37.00 -9.65 -22.37
C SER A 379 38.13 -9.64 -23.40
N GLN A 380 38.05 -8.82 -24.46
CA GLN A 380 39.16 -8.62 -25.41
C GLN A 380 40.31 -7.77 -24.85
N LEU A 381 40.04 -6.95 -23.83
CA LEU A 381 41.03 -6.09 -23.17
C LEU A 381 41.76 -6.81 -22.02
N THR A 382 41.17 -7.88 -21.50
CA THR A 382 41.77 -8.78 -20.50
C THR A 382 42.54 -9.91 -21.15
#